data_AF-A0A1I5L0P2-F1
#
_entry.id   AF-A0A1I5L0P2-F1
#
_cell.length_a   1.000
_cell.length_b   1.000
_cell.length_c   1.000
_cell.angle_alpha   90.00
_cell.angle_beta   90.00
_cell.angle_gamma   90.00
#
_symmetry.space_group_name_H-M   'P 1'
#
loop_
_entity.id
_entity.type
_entity.pdbx_description
1 polymer ?
#
loop_
_entity_poly.entity_id
_entity_poly.type
_entity_poly.pdbx_seq_one_letter_code
_entity_poly.pdbx_strand_id
1 'polypeptide(L)'
;MTQASAGSEYARTRDIIAVFAVLLALTAVLVVVLVQAWPAGPRPGPGGGGGITPAEKTVHLPGWSPTVSRETSLFVIVMAAGALGAIAHVLRSFYWYVGNRALRRSWLPMYLLLPLVGALFGLIVYLVVRGGLTSPAGGASDVNPYGIAAIAALVGQFSRETAEKFRAVFSTLLAPAPPGSDHAPAPRITAVEPAGGPPGAPVALRGTGLASATGVRFGAVRSPVVDATDTLVRTAVPAGATSGRPVVTTPAGSATAPEPFTVE
;
A
#
# COMPACT_ATOMS: atom_id res chain seq x y z
N MET A 1 48.87 -22.37 6.50
CA MET A 1 47.41 -22.55 6.34
C MET A 1 46.90 -23.37 7.52
N THR A 2 46.43 -22.69 8.55
CA THR A 2 45.86 -23.28 9.77
C THR A 2 44.49 -23.88 9.45
N GLN A 3 44.34 -25.19 9.64
CA GLN A 3 43.02 -25.85 9.65
C GLN A 3 42.18 -25.23 10.77
N ALA A 4 41.18 -24.43 10.41
CA ALA A 4 40.12 -24.06 11.34
C ALA A 4 39.39 -25.36 11.73
N SER A 5 39.45 -25.72 13.01
CA SER A 5 38.72 -26.88 13.54
C SER A 5 37.24 -26.76 13.19
N ALA A 6 36.68 -27.75 12.50
CA ALA A 6 35.26 -27.86 12.21
C ALA A 6 34.45 -28.03 13.51
N GLY A 7 34.24 -26.94 14.24
CA GLY A 7 33.28 -26.85 15.33
C GLY A 7 31.89 -27.05 14.75
N SER A 8 31.33 -28.25 14.94
CA SER A 8 30.21 -28.80 14.17
C SER A 8 29.11 -27.79 13.79
N GLU A 9 28.91 -27.63 12.47
CA GLU A 9 27.88 -26.79 11.85
C GLU A 9 26.44 -27.11 12.32
N TYR A 10 26.22 -28.35 12.80
CA TYR A 10 24.94 -28.89 13.24
C TYR A 10 24.68 -28.77 14.75
N ALA A 11 23.39 -28.64 15.10
CA ALA A 11 22.92 -28.54 16.48
C ALA A 11 23.19 -29.82 17.27
N ARG A 12 23.61 -29.69 18.54
CA ARG A 12 23.77 -30.84 19.44
C ARG A 12 22.40 -31.27 19.94
N THR A 13 22.28 -32.54 20.34
CA THR A 13 21.07 -33.08 20.97
C THR A 13 20.60 -32.25 22.16
N ARG A 14 21.52 -31.79 23.02
CA ARG A 14 21.18 -30.93 24.16
C ARG A 14 20.56 -29.59 23.73
N ASP A 15 21.05 -29.00 22.63
CA ASP A 15 20.58 -27.71 22.13
C ASP A 15 19.19 -27.89 21.50
N ILE A 16 18.98 -29.00 20.79
CA ILE A 16 17.68 -29.41 20.23
C ILE A 16 16.65 -29.60 21.35
N ILE A 17 16.99 -30.35 22.40
CA ILE A 17 16.10 -30.61 23.53
C ILE A 17 15.76 -29.29 24.25
N ALA A 18 16.75 -28.41 24.46
CA ALA A 18 16.53 -27.12 25.08
C ALA A 18 15.56 -26.24 24.27
N VAL A 19 15.78 -26.10 22.96
CA VAL A 19 14.88 -25.32 22.09
C VAL A 19 13.48 -25.93 22.05
N PHE A 20 13.37 -27.26 21.96
CA PHE A 20 12.08 -27.94 22.00
C PHE A 20 11.33 -27.68 23.32
N ALA A 21 12.01 -27.78 24.46
CA ALA A 21 11.42 -27.51 25.77
C ALA A 21 10.94 -26.07 25.90
N VAL A 22 11.72 -25.10 25.41
CA VAL A 22 11.33 -23.68 25.39
C VAL A 22 10.09 -23.46 24.50
N LEU A 23 10.06 -24.02 23.29
CA LEU A 23 8.92 -23.90 22.39
C LEU A 23 7.66 -24.55 22.97
N LEU A 24 7.80 -25.71 23.64
CA LEU A 24 6.68 -26.39 24.30
C LEU A 24 6.13 -25.57 25.47
N ALA A 25 7.01 -25.06 26.33
CA ALA A 25 6.62 -24.21 27.46
C ALA A 25 5.95 -22.91 26.98
N LEU A 26 6.52 -22.28 25.95
CA LEU A 26 5.94 -21.08 25.34
C LEU A 26 4.56 -21.37 24.75
N THR A 27 4.38 -22.50 24.06
CA THR A 27 3.09 -22.93 23.52
C THR A 27 2.05 -23.06 24.63
N ALA A 28 2.40 -23.74 25.72
CA ALA A 28 1.50 -23.92 26.86
C ALA A 28 1.09 -22.57 27.47
N VAL A 29 2.05 -21.68 27.71
CA VAL A 29 1.78 -20.32 28.23
C VAL A 29 0.87 -19.54 27.29
N LEU A 30 1.14 -19.55 25.99
CA LEU A 30 0.34 -18.81 25.01
C LEU A 30 -1.08 -19.35 24.89
N VAL A 31 -1.28 -20.67 24.96
CA VAL A 31 -2.63 -21.27 24.99
C VAL A 31 -3.38 -20.86 26.25
N VAL A 32 -2.72 -20.90 27.41
CA VAL A 32 -3.32 -20.45 28.68
C VAL A 32 -3.72 -18.98 28.60
N VAL A 33 -2.83 -18.11 28.11
CA VAL A 33 -3.10 -16.68 27.92
C VAL A 33 -4.24 -16.47 26.94
N LEU A 34 -4.25 -17.17 25.80
CA LEU A 34 -5.29 -17.04 24.77
C LEU A 34 -6.68 -17.40 25.32
N VAL A 35 -6.78 -18.46 26.11
CA VAL A 35 -8.04 -18.92 26.70
C VAL A 35 -8.50 -17.97 27.83
N GLN A 36 -7.60 -17.59 28.72
CA GLN A 36 -7.95 -16.77 29.88
C GLN A 36 -8.25 -15.32 29.50
N ALA A 37 -7.50 -14.75 28.55
CA ALA A 37 -7.73 -13.38 28.06
C ALA A 37 -8.86 -13.30 27.02
N TRP A 38 -9.57 -14.40 26.70
CA TRP A 38 -10.62 -14.37 25.68
C TRP A 38 -11.74 -13.39 26.04
N PRO A 39 -12.08 -12.38 25.22
CA PRO A 39 -13.05 -11.36 25.61
C PRO A 39 -14.46 -11.95 25.75
N ALA A 40 -15.19 -11.56 26.79
CA ALA A 40 -16.59 -11.93 26.94
C ALA A 40 -17.45 -11.22 25.86
N GLY A 41 -18.52 -11.89 25.43
CA GLY A 41 -19.54 -11.27 24.57
C GLY A 41 -20.26 -10.11 25.27
N PRO A 42 -20.91 -9.21 24.52
CA PRO A 42 -21.71 -8.14 25.11
C PRO A 42 -22.78 -8.74 26.03
N ARG A 43 -22.79 -8.35 27.32
CA ARG A 43 -23.83 -8.76 28.26
C ARG A 43 -24.77 -7.58 28.50
N PRO A 44 -26.11 -7.79 28.47
CA PRO A 44 -27.05 -6.81 28.97
C PRO A 44 -26.76 -6.52 30.44
N GLY A 45 -26.78 -5.24 30.82
CA GLY A 45 -26.63 -4.85 32.23
C GLY A 45 -27.77 -5.43 33.08
N PRO A 46 -27.54 -5.71 34.36
CA PRO A 46 -28.52 -6.38 35.24
C PRO A 46 -29.84 -5.63 35.48
N GLY A 47 -30.04 -4.45 34.87
CA GLY A 47 -31.20 -3.58 35.10
C GLY A 47 -31.93 -3.07 33.85
N GLY A 48 -31.79 -3.68 32.67
CA GLY A 48 -32.54 -3.29 31.46
C GLY A 48 -32.23 -1.89 30.88
N GLY A 49 -31.54 -1.02 31.62
CA GLY A 49 -30.92 0.20 31.12
C GLY A 49 -29.61 -0.12 30.42
N GLY A 50 -29.37 0.51 29.27
CA GLY A 50 -28.25 0.25 28.35
C GLY A 50 -26.82 0.53 28.86
N GLY A 51 -26.56 0.40 30.16
CA GLY A 51 -25.23 0.46 30.76
C GLY A 51 -24.48 -0.86 30.59
N ILE A 52 -23.42 -0.87 29.78
CA ILE A 52 -22.49 -1.99 29.63
C ILE A 52 -21.52 -1.94 30.82
N THR A 53 -21.59 -2.90 31.76
CA THR A 53 -20.53 -3.07 32.77
C THR A 53 -19.26 -3.57 32.07
N PRO A 54 -18.10 -2.91 32.24
CA PRO A 54 -16.85 -3.36 31.64
C PRO A 54 -16.50 -4.74 32.20
N ALA A 55 -16.56 -5.77 31.34
CA ALA A 55 -16.19 -7.11 31.71
C ALA A 55 -14.66 -7.19 31.79
N GLU A 56 -14.11 -7.06 33.00
CA GLU A 56 -12.70 -7.32 33.29
C GLU A 56 -12.46 -8.81 33.45
N LYS A 57 -11.31 -9.29 32.97
CA LYS A 57 -10.86 -10.66 33.14
C LYS A 57 -9.51 -10.70 33.84
N THR A 58 -9.31 -11.69 34.71
CA THR A 58 -8.00 -11.94 35.32
C THR A 58 -7.28 -13.04 34.55
N VAL A 59 -6.05 -12.76 34.11
CA VAL A 59 -5.16 -13.78 33.54
C VAL A 59 -4.25 -14.24 34.67
N HIS A 60 -4.27 -15.51 35.01
CA HIS A 60 -3.45 -16.15 36.02
C HIS A 60 -2.20 -16.76 35.38
N LEU A 61 -1.05 -16.15 35.65
CA LEU A 61 0.27 -16.66 35.34
C LEU A 61 1.04 -16.96 36.65
N PRO A 62 2.08 -17.80 36.61
CA PRO A 62 2.87 -18.08 37.81
C PRO A 62 3.44 -16.80 38.42
N GLY A 63 2.98 -16.45 39.63
CA GLY A 63 3.42 -15.25 40.36
C GLY A 63 2.85 -13.92 39.86
N TRP A 64 1.94 -13.91 38.87
CA TRP A 64 1.40 -12.68 38.30
C TRP A 64 -0.03 -12.87 37.79
N SER A 65 -0.97 -12.02 38.24
CA SER A 65 -2.38 -12.14 37.87
C SER A 65 -3.02 -10.82 37.42
N PRO A 66 -2.64 -10.28 36.23
CA PRO A 66 -3.16 -9.00 35.77
C PRO A 66 -4.66 -9.07 35.44
N THR A 67 -5.36 -7.99 35.74
CA THR A 67 -6.71 -7.72 35.21
C THR A 67 -6.59 -7.06 33.85
N VAL A 68 -7.32 -7.58 32.86
CA VAL A 68 -7.35 -7.07 31.50
C VAL A 68 -8.77 -6.63 31.15
N SER A 69 -8.86 -5.40 30.67
CA SER A 69 -10.09 -4.88 30.07
C SER A 69 -10.43 -5.63 28.78
N ARG A 70 -11.65 -5.46 28.25
CA ARG A 70 -12.05 -6.03 26.96
C ARG A 70 -11.16 -5.55 25.81
N GLU A 71 -10.73 -4.30 25.82
CA GLU A 71 -9.83 -3.79 24.78
C GLU A 71 -8.45 -4.41 24.87
N THR A 72 -7.90 -4.46 26.08
CA THR A 72 -6.60 -5.10 26.36
C THR A 72 -6.63 -6.59 26.00
N SER A 73 -7.75 -7.26 26.27
CA SER A 73 -7.99 -8.66 25.91
C SER A 73 -7.80 -8.90 24.41
N LEU A 74 -8.33 -8.02 23.55
CA LEU A 74 -8.17 -8.13 22.09
C LEU A 74 -6.70 -8.04 21.65
N PHE A 75 -5.93 -7.12 22.22
CA PHE A 75 -4.49 -7.05 21.97
C PHE A 75 -3.77 -8.34 22.39
N VAL A 76 -4.09 -8.84 23.58
CA VAL A 76 -3.46 -10.04 24.15
C VAL A 76 -3.75 -11.28 23.31
N ILE A 77 -5.02 -11.53 22.96
CA ILE A 77 -5.38 -12.72 22.17
C ILE A 77 -4.78 -12.68 20.77
N VAL A 78 -4.67 -11.50 20.15
CA VAL A 78 -4.09 -11.34 18.81
C VAL A 78 -2.59 -11.62 18.83
N MET A 79 -1.88 -11.06 19.80
CA MET A 79 -0.45 -11.35 19.98
C MET A 79 -0.22 -12.84 20.27
N ALA A 80 -1.04 -13.44 21.12
CA ALA A 80 -0.94 -14.85 21.46
C ALA A 80 -1.24 -15.75 20.24
N ALA A 81 -2.30 -15.45 19.50
CA ALA A 81 -2.67 -16.18 18.29
C ALA A 81 -1.59 -16.08 17.20
N GLY A 82 -1.05 -14.87 16.96
CA GLY A 82 0.05 -14.66 16.03
C GLY A 82 1.32 -15.41 16.41
N ALA A 83 1.67 -15.43 17.70
CA ALA A 83 2.79 -16.22 18.20
C ALA A 83 2.56 -17.73 18.00
N LEU A 84 1.35 -18.23 18.31
CA LEU A 84 1.00 -19.65 18.11
C LEU A 84 1.05 -20.06 16.64
N GLY A 85 0.59 -19.20 15.72
CA GLY A 85 0.73 -19.42 14.28
C GLY A 85 2.19 -19.55 13.84
N ALA A 86 3.07 -18.67 14.34
CA ALA A 86 4.50 -18.75 14.08
C ALA A 86 5.13 -20.01 14.71
N ILE A 87 4.69 -20.42 15.90
CA ILE A 87 5.14 -21.69 16.52
C ILE A 87 4.76 -22.89 15.65
N ALA A 88 3.56 -22.94 15.08
CA ALA A 88 3.17 -24.02 14.18
C ALA A 88 4.11 -24.12 12.96
N HIS A 89 4.50 -22.97 12.39
CA HIS A 89 5.51 -22.92 11.32
C HIS A 89 6.89 -23.41 11.80
N VAL A 90 7.32 -22.92 12.96
CA VAL A 90 8.60 -23.30 13.59
C VAL A 90 8.65 -24.81 13.84
N LEU A 91 7.62 -25.40 14.46
CA LEU A 91 7.58 -26.82 14.79
C LEU A 91 7.63 -27.71 13.55
N ARG A 92 6.90 -27.35 12.49
CA ARG A 92 6.96 -28.06 11.19
C ARG A 92 8.37 -28.07 10.62
N SER A 93 9.03 -26.91 10.60
CA SER A 93 10.41 -26.77 10.10
C SER A 93 11.40 -27.50 11.00
N PHE A 94 11.27 -27.34 12.32
CA PHE A 94 12.15 -27.94 13.32
C PHE A 94 12.08 -29.47 13.29
N TYR A 95 10.87 -30.05 13.26
CA TYR A 95 10.65 -31.49 13.09
C TYR A 95 11.40 -32.05 11.87
N TRP A 96 11.25 -31.38 10.72
CA TRP A 96 11.89 -31.81 9.48
C TRP A 96 13.43 -31.81 9.57
N TYR A 97 14.02 -30.72 10.05
CA TYR A 97 15.49 -30.60 10.12
C TYR A 97 16.13 -31.44 11.23
N VAL A 98 15.42 -31.64 12.35
CA VAL A 98 15.87 -32.56 13.40
C VAL A 98 15.80 -34.01 12.90
N GLY A 99 14.68 -34.41 12.28
CA GLY A 99 14.51 -35.76 11.73
C GLY A 99 15.57 -36.11 10.69
N ASN A 100 15.90 -35.16 9.81
CA ASN A 100 16.91 -35.32 8.77
C ASN A 100 18.35 -35.04 9.24
N ARG A 101 18.57 -34.78 10.54
CA ARG A 101 19.89 -34.45 11.12
C ARG A 101 20.62 -33.29 10.42
N ALA A 102 19.85 -32.35 9.86
CA ALA A 102 20.35 -31.23 9.07
C ALA A 102 20.18 -29.87 9.76
N LEU A 103 19.74 -29.85 11.03
CA LEU A 103 19.54 -28.63 11.79
C LEU A 103 20.86 -27.93 12.12
N ARG A 104 21.03 -26.69 11.65
CA ARG A 104 22.22 -25.87 11.92
C ARG A 104 22.09 -25.11 13.24
N ARG A 105 23.21 -24.93 13.97
CA ARG A 105 23.21 -24.19 15.25
C ARG A 105 22.82 -22.72 15.09
N SER A 106 23.28 -22.09 14.02
CA SER A 106 22.99 -20.69 13.74
C SER A 106 21.50 -20.42 13.52
N TRP A 107 20.69 -21.46 13.28
CA TRP A 107 19.24 -21.34 13.11
C TRP A 107 18.47 -21.40 14.43
N LEU A 108 19.08 -21.85 15.53
CA LEU A 108 18.39 -21.97 16.82
C LEU A 108 17.88 -20.61 17.35
N PRO A 109 18.67 -19.52 17.33
CA PRO A 109 18.16 -18.21 17.74
C PRO A 109 17.01 -17.73 16.86
N MET A 110 17.07 -18.01 15.55
CA MET A 110 15.98 -17.69 14.63
C MET A 110 14.68 -18.39 15.06
N TYR A 111 14.71 -19.70 15.33
CA TYR A 111 13.52 -20.44 15.79
C TYR A 111 12.92 -19.88 17.09
N LEU A 112 13.76 -19.40 18.01
CA LEU A 112 13.30 -18.79 19.26
C LEU A 112 12.71 -17.38 19.07
N LEU A 113 13.15 -16.64 18.05
CA LEU A 113 12.66 -15.29 17.75
C LEU A 113 11.38 -15.27 16.91
N LEU A 114 11.14 -16.28 16.07
CA LEU A 114 9.96 -16.32 15.18
C LEU A 114 8.61 -16.16 15.90
N PRO A 115 8.37 -16.75 17.09
CA PRO A 115 7.12 -16.54 17.83
C PRO A 115 6.87 -15.06 18.19
N LEU A 116 7.92 -14.30 18.51
CA LEU A 116 7.82 -12.86 18.79
C LEU A 116 7.46 -12.09 17.52
N VAL A 117 8.08 -12.45 16.40
CA VAL A 117 7.75 -11.87 15.08
C VAL A 117 6.28 -12.14 14.72
N GLY A 118 5.80 -13.37 14.95
CA GLY A 118 4.39 -13.73 14.76
C GLY A 118 3.43 -12.88 15.63
N ALA A 119 3.77 -12.65 16.90
CA ALA A 119 2.99 -11.79 17.79
C ALA A 119 2.91 -10.35 17.27
N LEU A 120 4.04 -9.79 16.82
CA LEU A 120 4.12 -8.43 16.28
C LEU A 120 3.31 -8.28 15.00
N PHE A 121 3.38 -9.24 14.08
CA PHE A 121 2.56 -9.18 12.86
C PHE A 121 1.07 -9.29 13.17
N GLY A 122 0.67 -10.17 14.10
CA GLY A 122 -0.70 -10.22 14.59
C GLY A 122 -1.16 -8.86 15.11
N LEU A 123 -0.35 -8.23 15.96
CA LEU A 123 -0.63 -6.90 16.52
C LEU A 123 -0.80 -5.83 15.44
N ILE A 124 0.10 -5.78 14.46
CA ILE A 124 0.02 -4.82 13.34
C ILE A 124 -1.29 -5.00 12.57
N VAL A 125 -1.66 -6.24 12.25
CA VAL A 125 -2.90 -6.51 11.51
C VAL A 125 -4.13 -6.08 12.31
N TYR A 126 -4.15 -6.34 13.62
CA TYR A 126 -5.23 -5.86 14.48
C TYR A 126 -5.32 -4.33 14.52
N LEU A 127 -4.19 -3.63 14.63
CA LEU A 127 -4.17 -2.17 14.58
C LEU A 127 -4.70 -1.62 13.26
N VAL A 128 -4.38 -2.27 12.14
CA VAL A 128 -4.90 -1.91 10.82
C VAL A 128 -6.42 -2.15 10.72
N VAL A 129 -6.91 -3.30 11.19
CA VAL A 129 -8.34 -3.62 11.23
C VAL A 129 -9.11 -2.65 12.12
N ARG A 130 -8.52 -2.29 13.28
CA ARG A 130 -9.09 -1.37 14.27
C ARG A 130 -9.03 0.11 13.83
N GLY A 131 -8.02 0.49 13.06
CA GLY A 131 -7.77 1.87 12.61
C GLY A 131 -8.71 2.39 11.51
N GLY A 132 -9.75 1.65 11.12
CA GLY A 132 -10.81 2.17 10.24
C GLY A 132 -11.15 1.35 9.00
N LEU A 133 -10.56 0.16 8.79
CA LEU A 133 -10.94 -0.70 7.64
C LEU A 133 -12.27 -1.45 7.83
N THR A 134 -12.78 -1.58 9.07
CA THR A 134 -13.94 -2.45 9.37
C THR A 134 -14.96 -1.90 10.36
N SER A 135 -14.71 -0.80 11.08
CA SER A 135 -15.69 -0.18 11.98
C SER A 135 -15.74 1.34 11.76
N PRO A 136 -16.92 1.92 11.44
CA PRO A 136 -17.14 3.36 11.34
C PRO A 136 -17.01 4.11 12.68
N ALA A 137 -17.10 3.40 13.81
CA ALA A 137 -17.13 3.99 15.15
C ALA A 137 -15.90 3.64 16.02
N GLY A 138 -15.02 2.73 15.57
CA GLY A 138 -13.75 2.40 16.22
C GLY A 138 -13.85 1.66 17.56
N GLY A 139 -15.06 1.27 17.98
CA GLY A 139 -15.32 0.62 19.26
C GLY A 139 -14.93 -0.86 19.26
N ALA A 140 -14.33 -1.34 20.36
CA ALA A 140 -13.98 -2.75 20.52
C ALA A 140 -15.21 -3.67 20.46
N SER A 141 -16.43 -3.16 20.68
CA SER A 141 -17.71 -3.88 20.55
C SER A 141 -17.91 -4.49 19.17
N ASP A 142 -17.40 -3.84 18.14
CA ASP A 142 -17.71 -4.15 16.74
C ASP A 142 -16.78 -5.22 16.16
N VAL A 143 -15.69 -5.54 16.87
CA VAL A 143 -14.68 -6.48 16.40
C VAL A 143 -14.99 -7.89 16.90
N ASN A 144 -15.15 -8.83 15.96
CA ASN A 144 -15.33 -10.24 16.29
C ASN A 144 -13.97 -10.86 16.73
N PRO A 145 -13.82 -11.30 18.01
CA PRO A 145 -12.57 -11.84 18.53
C PRO A 145 -12.10 -13.11 17.80
N TYR A 146 -13.04 -13.94 17.31
CA TYR A 146 -12.72 -15.15 16.55
C TYR A 146 -12.08 -14.81 15.20
N GLY A 147 -12.64 -13.83 14.50
CA GLY A 147 -12.13 -13.39 13.19
C GLY A 147 -10.71 -12.84 13.30
N ILE A 148 -10.47 -11.92 14.24
CA ILE A 148 -9.13 -11.32 14.39
C ILE A 148 -8.09 -12.32 14.89
N ALA A 149 -8.45 -13.24 15.79
CA ALA A 149 -7.53 -14.26 16.28
C ALA A 149 -7.15 -15.24 15.16
N ALA A 150 -8.13 -15.65 14.34
CA ALA A 150 -7.87 -16.50 13.18
C ALA A 150 -6.93 -15.83 12.18
N ILE A 151 -7.19 -14.57 11.83
CA ILE A 151 -6.32 -13.79 10.93
C ILE A 151 -4.92 -13.66 11.52
N ALA A 152 -4.80 -13.31 12.80
CA ALA A 152 -3.51 -13.17 13.48
C ALA A 152 -2.71 -14.48 13.45
N ALA A 153 -3.35 -15.61 13.73
CA ALA A 153 -2.71 -16.93 13.66
C ALA A 153 -2.24 -17.28 12.24
N LEU A 154 -3.06 -17.03 11.22
CA LEU A 154 -2.67 -17.25 9.82
C LEU A 154 -1.46 -16.39 9.43
N VAL A 155 -1.49 -15.11 9.79
CA VAL A 155 -0.40 -14.17 9.54
C VAL A 155 0.90 -14.61 10.23
N GLY A 156 0.80 -15.10 11.47
CA GLY A 156 1.93 -15.70 12.17
C GLY A 156 2.52 -16.91 11.45
N GLN A 157 1.68 -17.76 10.87
CA GLN A 157 2.09 -18.96 10.13
C GLN A 157 2.81 -18.64 8.80
N PHE A 158 2.43 -17.53 8.15
CA PHE A 158 2.94 -17.06 6.85
C PHE A 158 3.82 -15.80 6.99
N SER A 159 4.62 -15.69 8.05
CA SER A 159 5.34 -14.44 8.36
C SER A 159 6.24 -13.93 7.23
N ARG A 160 6.82 -14.81 6.39
CA ARG A 160 7.62 -14.41 5.22
C ARG A 160 6.77 -13.83 4.11
N GLU A 161 5.75 -14.56 3.66
CA GLU A 161 4.84 -14.12 2.61
C GLU A 161 4.07 -12.86 3.04
N THR A 162 3.69 -12.79 4.32
CA THR A 162 3.04 -11.62 4.90
C THR A 162 3.97 -10.40 4.89
N ALA A 163 5.24 -10.55 5.27
CA ALA A 163 6.21 -9.46 5.18
C ALA A 163 6.42 -8.96 3.74
N GLU A 164 6.46 -9.87 2.77
CA GLU A 164 6.55 -9.52 1.35
C GLU A 164 5.31 -8.79 0.84
N LYS A 165 4.11 -9.23 1.25
CA LYS A 165 2.86 -8.54 0.90
C LYS A 165 2.78 -7.14 1.53
N PHE A 166 3.20 -7.00 2.78
CA PHE A 166 3.31 -5.66 3.40
C PHE A 166 4.28 -4.77 2.62
N ARG A 167 5.47 -5.28 2.28
CA ARG A 167 6.43 -4.54 1.44
C ARG A 167 5.81 -4.12 0.11
N ALA A 168 5.04 -4.99 -0.53
CA ALA A 168 4.34 -4.67 -1.77
C ALA A 168 3.35 -3.52 -1.57
N VAL A 169 2.48 -3.61 -0.56
CA VAL A 169 1.51 -2.55 -0.24
C VAL A 169 2.20 -1.22 0.06
N PHE A 170 3.25 -1.22 0.91
CA PHE A 170 4.02 -0.01 1.21
C PHE A 170 4.69 0.56 -0.04
N SER A 171 5.23 -0.29 -0.93
CA SER A 171 5.85 0.18 -2.17
C SER A 171 4.84 0.84 -3.12
N THR A 172 3.58 0.42 -3.09
CA THR A 172 2.51 1.05 -3.86
C THR A 172 2.07 2.37 -3.23
N LEU A 173 1.88 2.41 -1.90
CA LEU A 173 1.40 3.59 -1.18
C LEU A 173 2.43 4.71 -1.10
N LEU A 174 3.72 4.36 -1.00
CA LEU A 174 4.84 5.30 -0.88
C LEU A 174 5.60 5.43 -2.21
N ALA A 175 5.06 4.93 -3.32
CA ALA A 175 5.63 5.19 -4.63
C ALA A 175 5.65 6.71 -4.86
N PRO A 176 6.77 7.27 -5.38
CA PRO A 176 6.76 8.64 -5.88
C PRO A 176 5.57 8.82 -6.83
N ALA A 177 4.86 9.95 -6.69
CA ALA A 177 3.81 10.28 -7.63
C ALA A 177 4.37 10.16 -9.06
N PRO A 178 3.65 9.50 -10.00
CA PRO A 178 4.03 9.53 -11.39
C PRO A 178 4.31 10.98 -11.78
N PRO A 179 5.37 11.25 -12.58
CA PRO A 179 5.59 12.58 -13.11
C PRO A 179 4.26 13.06 -13.71
N GLY A 180 3.78 14.23 -13.26
CA GLY A 180 2.60 14.84 -13.85
C GLY A 180 2.82 14.94 -15.35
N SER A 181 2.04 14.21 -16.12
CA SER A 181 2.05 14.33 -17.56
C SER A 181 1.33 15.63 -17.89
N ASP A 182 2.06 16.75 -17.90
CA ASP A 182 1.62 18.05 -18.43
C ASP A 182 1.49 17.96 -19.98
N HIS A 183 0.85 16.91 -20.48
CA HIS A 183 0.48 16.82 -21.88
C HIS A 183 -0.69 17.77 -22.07
N ALA A 184 -0.38 19.04 -22.32
CA ALA A 184 -1.33 19.92 -22.97
C ALA A 184 -1.89 19.18 -24.20
N PRO A 185 -3.22 19.16 -24.39
CA PRO A 185 -3.85 18.40 -25.47
C PRO A 185 -3.27 18.84 -26.81
N ALA A 186 -3.00 17.88 -27.71
CA ALA A 186 -2.50 18.19 -29.04
C ALA A 186 -3.44 19.19 -29.73
N PRO A 187 -2.90 20.25 -30.36
CA PRO A 187 -3.73 21.29 -30.93
C PRO A 187 -4.54 20.72 -32.10
N ARG A 188 -5.76 21.23 -32.27
CA ARG A 188 -6.61 20.92 -33.43
C ARG A 188 -7.27 22.18 -33.93
N ILE A 189 -7.17 22.43 -35.24
CA ILE A 189 -7.87 23.53 -35.91
C ILE A 189 -9.16 22.98 -36.52
N THR A 190 -10.26 23.71 -36.35
CA THR A 190 -11.60 23.38 -36.86
C THR A 190 -12.07 24.36 -37.92
N ALA A 191 -11.67 25.63 -37.83
CA ALA A 191 -12.06 26.65 -38.79
C ALA A 191 -11.03 27.77 -38.87
N VAL A 192 -11.01 28.46 -40.01
CA VAL A 192 -10.23 29.68 -40.28
C VAL A 192 -11.18 30.74 -40.82
N GLU A 193 -11.22 31.90 -40.18
CA GLU A 193 -12.14 32.99 -40.53
C GLU A 193 -11.41 34.34 -40.55
N PRO A 194 -11.49 35.13 -41.63
CA PRO A 194 -12.07 34.77 -42.93
C PRO A 194 -11.29 33.65 -43.64
N ALA A 195 -11.86 33.05 -44.70
CA ALA A 195 -11.20 32.01 -45.50
C ALA A 195 -10.13 32.58 -46.48
N GLY A 196 -9.98 33.90 -46.53
CA GLY A 196 -8.96 34.56 -47.33
C GLY A 196 -8.85 36.06 -47.00
N GLY A 197 -7.78 36.68 -47.47
CA GLY A 197 -7.55 38.11 -47.35
C GLY A 197 -6.12 38.54 -47.71
N PRO A 198 -5.90 39.86 -47.92
CA PRO A 198 -4.60 40.40 -48.27
C PRO A 198 -3.63 40.41 -47.07
N PRO A 199 -2.32 40.57 -47.30
CA PRO A 199 -1.34 40.80 -46.24
C PRO A 199 -1.78 41.91 -45.26
N GLY A 200 -1.67 41.63 -43.96
CA GLY A 200 -2.12 42.51 -42.87
C GLY A 200 -3.57 42.26 -42.42
N ALA A 201 -4.38 41.52 -43.17
CA ALA A 201 -5.75 41.21 -42.76
C ALA A 201 -5.78 40.34 -41.48
N PRO A 202 -6.68 40.61 -40.52
CA PRO A 202 -6.82 39.79 -39.32
C PRO A 202 -7.45 38.43 -39.65
N VAL A 203 -6.91 37.37 -39.05
CA VAL A 203 -7.37 35.98 -39.21
C VAL A 203 -7.58 35.34 -37.84
N ALA A 204 -8.72 34.67 -37.67
CA ALA A 204 -9.07 33.88 -36.51
C ALA A 204 -9.02 32.38 -36.85
N LEU A 205 -8.24 31.61 -36.08
CA LEU A 205 -8.18 30.15 -36.16
C LEU A 205 -8.87 29.57 -34.92
N ARG A 206 -9.95 28.81 -35.14
CA ARG A 206 -10.74 28.19 -34.06
C ARG A 206 -10.37 26.73 -33.88
N GLY A 207 -10.42 26.23 -32.65
CA GLY A 207 -9.96 24.88 -32.35
C GLY A 207 -10.01 24.48 -30.89
N THR A 208 -9.09 23.59 -30.51
CA THR A 208 -8.85 23.13 -29.12
C THR A 208 -7.36 22.98 -28.88
N GLY A 209 -6.89 23.14 -27.64
CA GLY A 209 -5.46 23.01 -27.30
C GLY A 209 -4.60 24.15 -27.85
N LEU A 210 -5.20 25.34 -28.03
CA LEU A 210 -4.56 26.47 -28.69
C LEU A 210 -3.98 27.53 -27.74
N ALA A 211 -4.20 27.39 -26.42
CA ALA A 211 -3.83 28.41 -25.43
C ALA A 211 -2.34 28.77 -25.42
N SER A 212 -1.48 27.81 -25.77
CA SER A 212 -0.03 27.99 -25.84
C SER A 212 0.50 28.09 -27.27
N ALA A 213 -0.29 28.59 -28.22
CA ALA A 213 0.16 28.83 -29.58
C ALA A 213 1.35 29.81 -29.62
N THR A 214 2.46 29.39 -30.21
CA THR A 214 3.69 30.19 -30.34
C THR A 214 3.90 30.75 -31.74
N GLY A 215 3.11 30.31 -32.72
CA GLY A 215 3.18 30.83 -34.08
C GLY A 215 2.11 30.25 -34.98
N VAL A 216 1.77 31.01 -36.02
CA VAL A 216 0.95 30.56 -37.15
C VAL A 216 1.80 30.66 -38.40
N ARG A 217 1.67 29.73 -39.35
CA ARG A 217 2.31 29.79 -40.66
C ARG A 217 1.28 29.82 -41.77
N PHE A 218 1.49 30.71 -42.74
CA PHE A 218 0.76 30.74 -44.01
C PHE A 218 1.76 30.38 -45.11
N GLY A 219 1.71 29.13 -45.57
CA GLY A 219 2.76 28.56 -46.43
C GLY A 219 4.11 28.51 -45.71
N ALA A 220 5.14 29.09 -46.33
CA ALA A 220 6.49 29.12 -45.74
C ALA A 220 6.65 30.19 -44.65
N VAL A 221 5.80 31.23 -44.63
CA VAL A 221 5.99 32.44 -43.82
C VAL A 221 5.31 32.32 -42.46
N ARG A 222 6.02 32.72 -41.39
CA ARG A 222 5.50 32.75 -40.02
C ARG A 222 4.83 34.09 -39.73
N SER A 223 3.67 34.02 -39.10
CA SER A 223 2.94 35.15 -38.54
C SER A 223 2.94 35.08 -37.00
N PRO A 224 3.13 36.22 -36.31
CA PRO A 224 3.00 36.26 -34.85
C PRO A 224 1.56 36.00 -34.41
N VAL A 225 1.43 35.42 -33.22
CA VAL A 225 0.15 35.28 -32.52
C VAL A 225 -0.17 36.60 -31.85
N VAL A 226 -1.32 37.18 -32.16
CA VAL A 226 -1.81 38.43 -31.57
C VAL A 226 -2.51 38.15 -30.24
N ASP A 227 -3.32 37.08 -30.20
CA ASP A 227 -4.03 36.61 -29.02
C ASP A 227 -4.27 35.11 -29.12
N ALA A 228 -4.24 34.41 -27.99
CA ALA A 228 -4.48 32.97 -27.92
C ALA A 228 -5.27 32.60 -26.67
N THR A 229 -6.34 31.85 -26.87
CA THR A 229 -7.08 31.13 -25.85
C THR A 229 -7.12 29.65 -26.22
N ASP A 230 -7.64 28.79 -25.35
CA ASP A 230 -7.68 27.35 -25.65
C ASP A 230 -8.44 27.00 -26.94
N THR A 231 -9.39 27.86 -27.35
CA THR A 231 -10.26 27.61 -28.51
C THR A 231 -10.10 28.58 -29.67
N LEU A 232 -9.20 29.57 -29.56
CA LEU A 232 -9.03 30.63 -30.55
C LEU A 232 -7.59 31.14 -30.61
N VAL A 233 -7.05 31.26 -31.82
CA VAL A 233 -5.82 32.01 -32.11
C VAL A 233 -6.16 33.15 -33.06
N ARG A 234 -5.79 34.37 -32.69
CA ARG A 234 -5.83 35.54 -33.58
C ARG A 234 -4.45 35.81 -34.12
N THR A 235 -4.35 36.04 -35.42
CA THR A 235 -3.12 36.40 -36.12
C THR A 235 -3.46 37.34 -37.28
N ALA A 236 -2.46 37.75 -38.05
CA ALA A 236 -2.66 38.49 -39.30
C ALA A 236 -1.99 37.75 -40.47
N VAL A 237 -2.44 37.99 -41.69
CA VAL A 237 -1.76 37.47 -42.89
C VAL A 237 -0.38 38.14 -43.01
N PRO A 238 0.74 37.42 -42.96
CA PRO A 238 2.06 38.04 -43.05
C PRO A 238 2.41 38.44 -44.48
N ALA A 239 3.29 39.43 -44.66
CA ALA A 239 3.81 39.78 -45.98
C ALA A 239 4.55 38.59 -46.61
N GLY A 240 4.26 38.29 -47.88
CA GLY A 240 4.84 37.14 -48.60
C GLY A 240 4.18 35.80 -48.28
N ALA A 241 3.03 35.79 -47.58
CA ALA A 241 2.21 34.59 -47.41
C ALA A 241 1.79 34.01 -48.77
N THR A 242 1.65 32.69 -48.84
CA THR A 242 1.07 32.00 -50.00
C THR A 242 -0.21 31.29 -49.60
N SER A 243 -1.16 31.17 -50.55
CA SER A 243 -2.39 30.41 -50.35
C SER A 243 -2.09 28.95 -49.99
N GLY A 244 -2.87 28.40 -49.07
CA GLY A 244 -2.65 27.07 -48.53
C GLY A 244 -3.23 26.91 -47.13
N ARG A 245 -3.05 25.75 -46.52
CA ARG A 245 -3.60 25.45 -45.18
C ARG A 245 -2.71 26.08 -44.11
N PRO A 246 -3.23 27.00 -43.27
CA PRO A 246 -2.45 27.55 -42.17
C PRO A 246 -2.07 26.46 -41.16
N VAL A 247 -0.90 26.61 -40.54
CA VAL A 247 -0.40 25.70 -39.50
C VAL A 247 -0.18 26.47 -38.21
N VAL A 248 -0.77 26.01 -37.11
CA VAL A 248 -0.55 26.55 -35.76
C VAL A 248 0.44 25.65 -35.02
N THR A 249 1.43 26.24 -34.37
CA THR A 249 2.43 25.52 -33.57
C THR A 249 2.25 25.82 -32.08
N THR A 250 2.26 24.77 -31.27
CA THR A 250 2.22 24.79 -29.81
C THR A 250 3.35 23.91 -29.24
N PRO A 251 3.69 24.03 -27.95
CA PRO A 251 4.59 23.09 -27.30
C PRO A 251 4.13 21.62 -27.35
N ALA A 252 2.80 21.39 -27.44
CA ALA A 252 2.21 20.05 -27.53
C ALA A 252 2.19 19.45 -28.94
N GLY A 253 2.59 20.21 -29.97
CA GLY A 253 2.55 19.78 -31.37
C GLY A 253 2.06 20.87 -32.31
N SER A 254 1.80 20.50 -33.57
CA SER A 254 1.28 21.42 -34.59
C SER A 254 -0.06 20.94 -35.14
N ALA A 255 -0.93 21.88 -35.48
CA ALA A 255 -2.24 21.64 -36.09
C ALA A 255 -2.30 22.30 -37.46
N THR A 256 -2.81 21.58 -38.45
CA THR A 256 -3.06 22.13 -39.80
C THR A 256 -4.55 22.41 -39.96
N ALA A 257 -4.89 23.55 -40.54
CA ALA A 257 -6.27 23.90 -40.85
C ALA A 257 -6.91 22.85 -41.79
N PRO A 258 -8.20 22.54 -41.62
CA PRO A 258 -8.89 21.60 -42.50
C PRO A 258 -9.06 22.14 -43.92
N GLU A 259 -9.30 23.45 -44.04
CA GLU A 259 -9.51 24.15 -45.32
C GLU A 259 -8.34 25.09 -45.65
N PRO A 260 -8.04 25.31 -46.95
CA PRO A 260 -7.03 26.26 -47.37
C PRO A 260 -7.49 27.71 -47.13
N PHE A 261 -6.54 28.58 -46.79
CA PHE A 261 -6.71 30.03 -46.75
C PHE A 261 -6.21 30.64 -48.06
N THR A 262 -6.97 31.58 -48.63
CA THR A 262 -6.62 32.27 -49.88
C THR A 262 -5.94 33.60 -49.59
N VAL A 263 -4.69 33.77 -50.01
CA VAL A 263 -3.98 35.06 -49.97
C VAL A 263 -4.26 35.82 -51.26
N GLU A 264 -4.71 37.07 -51.14
CA GLU A 264 -5.04 37.98 -52.24
C GLU A 264 -3.88 38.91 -52.61
#